data_AF-B0X926-F1
#
_entry.id   AF-B0X926-F1
#
_cell.length_a   1.000
_cell.length_b   1.000
_cell.length_c   1.000
_cell.angle_alpha   90.00
_cell.angle_beta   90.00
_cell.angle_gamma   90.00
#
_symmetry.space_group_name_H-M   'P 1'
#
loop_
_entity.id
_entity.type
_entity.pdbx_description
1 polymer ?
#
loop_
_entity_poly.entity_id
_entity_poly.type
_entity_poly.pdbx_seq_one_letter_code
_entity_poly.pdbx_strand_id
1 'polypeptide(L)'
;MYFKLRVVKVAATHVSIGWLLTTENYPISETVIHPEYVEGSPYNNIAVLKLGKRVKISTIVRPACIWTSPEIPPSQVDVLGRGRQDINFFVRDEQFDSFWPMDANLTARHNVNSVSNCSLTSESRRKLNRGLAEELLCTRNPNFLVPESCRILPGAPVQLPIVRNGRYFHYALALSQFGSNCGFGESTISTRLAPHINWLQTTLLPNFRDEAAAVQYVNPDWAEGEPCTYDFEDEIEGVCTQYLKCPKVWNDFKAKRRVNFCNSASVICCPKRYIAQEGPKPRNVLDTCSADFSQHHKAVNNLKELLEFPYIVTVTWNNSPKRCLATLISTQLVITSAGCATSGPGTPTQATFADKTSTPLANTVVHPNYRPSEILADVALLKLNRAIVPSARVFPACIWTNLTHTPLNVVLLAEGETQSRARQVAPMYSADCQRDYKRKLTADHLCVDEPTIETTGTCLKAGDQLVWYGPQADQRGMAVPYLVGFHSYGEHCEEGNPGVFTRLANYVDWIREYV
;
A
#
# COMPACT_ATOMS: atom_id res chain seq x y z
N MET A 1 1.31 21.83 -14.35
CA MET A 1 1.07 20.59 -13.59
C MET A 1 -0.04 20.91 -12.59
N TYR A 2 -1.30 20.68 -12.97
CA TYR A 2 -2.44 21.01 -12.10
C TYR A 2 -2.43 20.04 -10.92
N PHE A 3 -2.15 20.55 -9.72
CA PHE A 3 -2.27 19.75 -8.51
C PHE A 3 -3.71 19.34 -8.40
N LYS A 4 -3.87 18.03 -8.52
CA LYS A 4 -5.14 17.42 -8.35
C LYS A 4 -5.47 17.56 -6.84
N LEU A 5 -6.43 18.43 -6.45
CA LEU A 5 -7.03 18.57 -5.09
C LEU A 5 -8.01 17.46 -4.66
N ARG A 6 -7.66 16.73 -3.59
CA ARG A 6 -8.58 15.83 -2.86
C ARG A 6 -9.30 16.64 -1.78
N VAL A 7 -10.61 16.48 -1.68
CA VAL A 7 -11.48 17.20 -0.75
C VAL A 7 -11.89 16.25 0.36
N VAL A 8 -11.72 16.68 1.61
CA VAL A 8 -12.32 16.03 2.77
C VAL A 8 -13.18 17.07 3.45
N LYS A 9 -14.51 16.87 3.43
CA LYS A 9 -15.46 17.70 4.16
C LYS A 9 -16.05 16.88 5.28
N VAL A 10 -16.06 17.45 6.47
CA VAL A 10 -16.67 16.84 7.64
C VAL A 10 -17.95 17.59 7.97
N ALA A 11 -19.03 16.85 8.15
CA ALA A 11 -20.27 17.30 8.78
C ALA A 11 -20.51 16.47 10.03
N ALA A 12 -21.42 16.91 10.91
CA ALA A 12 -21.72 16.23 12.17
C ALA A 12 -22.09 14.73 12.01
N THR A 13 -22.63 14.33 10.85
CA THR A 13 -23.12 12.97 10.59
C THR A 13 -22.37 12.20 9.52
N HIS A 14 -21.53 12.87 8.72
CA HIS A 14 -20.87 12.25 7.58
C HIS A 14 -19.58 12.96 7.19
N VAL A 15 -18.68 12.20 6.58
CA VAL A 15 -17.46 12.69 5.91
C VAL A 15 -17.64 12.51 4.42
N SER A 16 -17.33 13.54 3.65
CA SER A 16 -17.40 13.57 2.20
C SER A 16 -15.98 13.60 1.66
N ILE A 17 -15.59 12.57 0.91
CA ILE A 17 -14.26 12.43 0.32
C ILE A 17 -14.41 12.48 -1.18
N GLY A 18 -13.75 13.42 -1.85
CA GLY A 18 -14.00 13.65 -3.27
C GLY A 18 -12.89 14.35 -4.05
N TRP A 19 -13.08 14.29 -5.36
CA TRP A 19 -12.34 14.92 -6.42
C TRP A 19 -13.27 15.89 -7.15
N LEU A 20 -12.76 16.78 -8.02
CA LEU A 20 -13.57 17.76 -8.78
C LEU A 20 -14.79 17.17 -9.51
N LEU A 21 -14.82 15.86 -9.78
CA LEU A 21 -15.87 15.17 -10.54
C LEU A 21 -16.58 14.02 -9.79
N THR A 22 -16.07 13.57 -8.64
CA THR A 22 -16.64 12.43 -7.89
C THR A 22 -16.57 12.69 -6.40
N THR A 23 -17.67 12.45 -5.68
CA THR A 23 -17.74 12.65 -4.23
C THR A 23 -18.43 11.45 -3.59
N GLU A 24 -17.79 10.86 -2.59
CA GLU A 24 -18.34 9.76 -1.83
C GLU A 24 -18.60 10.20 -0.39
N ASN A 25 -19.81 9.92 0.10
CA ASN A 25 -20.21 10.21 1.48
C ASN A 25 -20.07 8.96 2.34
N TYR A 26 -19.49 9.15 3.52
CA TYR A 26 -19.23 8.14 4.53
C TYR A 26 -19.97 8.52 5.81
N PRO A 27 -20.89 7.69 6.33
CA PRO A 27 -21.52 7.97 7.61
C PRO A 27 -20.47 7.92 8.72
N ILE A 28 -20.69 8.66 9.80
CA ILE A 28 -19.87 8.58 11.02
C ILE A 28 -20.51 7.55 11.94
N SER A 29 -19.75 6.54 12.37
CA SER A 29 -20.20 5.55 13.35
C SER A 29 -19.89 5.95 14.78
N GLU A 30 -18.78 6.65 14.99
CA GLU A 30 -18.29 7.04 16.31
C GLU A 30 -17.45 8.30 16.20
N THR A 31 -17.58 9.20 17.18
CA THR A 31 -16.79 10.41 17.31
C THR A 31 -16.06 10.36 18.64
N VAL A 32 -14.73 10.35 18.61
CA VAL A 32 -13.86 10.34 19.79
C VAL A 32 -13.22 11.71 19.91
N ILE A 33 -13.70 12.52 20.84
CA ILE A 33 -13.15 13.85 21.14
C ILE A 33 -11.96 13.67 22.08
N HIS A 34 -10.91 14.47 21.93
CA HIS A 34 -9.80 14.44 22.88
C HIS A 34 -10.29 14.68 24.32
N PRO A 35 -9.91 13.85 25.31
CA PRO A 35 -10.48 13.89 26.66
C PRO A 35 -10.23 15.21 27.39
N GLU A 36 -9.14 15.90 27.05
CA GLU A 36 -8.78 17.20 27.62
C GLU A 36 -9.30 18.40 26.80
N TYR A 37 -10.11 18.18 25.78
CA TYR A 37 -10.72 19.26 25.01
C TYR A 37 -11.80 19.96 25.83
N VAL A 38 -11.87 21.29 25.70
CA VAL A 38 -12.91 22.12 26.32
C VAL A 38 -13.58 22.96 25.23
N GLU A 39 -14.90 23.01 25.22
CA GLU A 39 -15.65 23.78 24.21
C GLU A 39 -15.21 25.26 24.19
N GLY A 40 -14.97 25.79 22.99
CA GLY A 40 -14.49 27.16 22.79
C GLY A 40 -12.98 27.36 23.03
N SER A 41 -12.27 26.36 23.58
CA SER A 41 -10.81 26.38 23.73
C SER A 41 -10.12 26.00 22.42
N PRO A 42 -8.98 26.64 22.06
CA PRO A 42 -8.16 26.20 20.94
C PRO A 42 -7.22 25.02 21.28
N TYR A 43 -7.07 24.72 22.57
CA TYR A 43 -6.19 23.67 23.11
C TYR A 43 -6.89 22.31 23.11
N ASN A 44 -6.13 21.25 22.84
CA ASN A 44 -6.57 19.87 22.63
C ASN A 44 -7.71 19.76 21.60
N ASN A 45 -7.79 20.70 20.66
CA ASN A 45 -8.88 20.81 19.69
C ASN A 45 -8.69 19.83 18.53
N ILE A 46 -8.92 18.55 18.82
CA ILE A 46 -8.82 17.43 17.89
C ILE A 46 -9.85 16.35 18.24
N ALA A 47 -10.37 15.68 17.20
CA ALA A 47 -11.26 14.53 17.34
C ALA A 47 -10.95 13.51 16.24
N VAL A 48 -11.18 12.22 16.56
CA VAL A 48 -11.12 11.11 15.61
C VAL A 48 -12.55 10.72 15.23
N LEU A 49 -12.80 10.65 13.92
CA LEU A 49 -14.09 10.22 13.38
C LEU A 49 -13.94 8.81 12.81
N LYS A 50 -14.62 7.86 13.43
CA LYS A 50 -14.74 6.51 12.91
C LYS A 50 -15.81 6.51 11.84
N LEU A 51 -15.43 6.08 10.64
CA LEU A 51 -16.37 5.95 9.53
C LEU A 51 -17.21 4.68 9.72
N GLY A 52 -18.50 4.75 9.39
CA GLY A 52 -19.43 3.62 9.44
C GLY A 52 -19.27 2.64 8.29
N LYS A 53 -18.51 3.01 7.24
CA LYS A 53 -18.09 2.12 6.17
C LYS A 53 -16.62 2.35 5.83
N ARG A 54 -15.97 1.33 5.30
CA ARG A 54 -14.57 1.38 4.88
C ARG A 54 -14.40 2.23 3.62
N VAL A 55 -13.37 3.07 3.62
CA VAL A 55 -12.93 3.81 2.42
C VAL A 55 -12.13 2.89 1.51
N LYS A 56 -12.54 2.79 0.25
CA LYS A 56 -11.80 2.03 -0.77
C LYS A 56 -10.52 2.78 -1.14
N ILE A 57 -9.36 2.17 -0.86
CA ILE A 57 -8.07 2.74 -1.22
C ILE A 57 -7.83 2.54 -2.71
N SER A 58 -7.38 3.59 -3.38
CA SER A 58 -7.14 3.59 -4.82
C SER A 58 -5.93 4.45 -5.19
N THR A 59 -5.69 4.61 -6.50
CA THR A 59 -4.70 5.57 -6.99
C THR A 59 -5.07 7.02 -6.64
N ILE A 60 -6.37 7.31 -6.46
CA ILE A 60 -6.93 8.64 -6.20
C ILE A 60 -7.44 8.86 -4.77
N VAL A 61 -7.59 7.82 -3.95
CA VAL A 61 -7.93 7.93 -2.51
C VAL A 61 -6.93 7.11 -1.72
N ARG A 62 -6.15 7.78 -0.86
CA ARG A 62 -5.08 7.16 -0.07
C ARG A 62 -5.03 7.81 1.31
N PRO A 63 -4.73 7.05 2.38
CA PRO A 63 -4.47 7.62 3.69
C PRO A 63 -3.33 8.65 3.63
N ALA A 64 -3.46 9.74 4.38
CA ALA A 64 -2.36 10.67 4.62
C ALA A 64 -1.49 10.13 5.75
N CYS A 65 -0.17 10.30 5.63
CA CYS A 65 0.73 10.02 6.75
C CYS A 65 0.62 11.16 7.77
N ILE A 66 0.61 10.84 9.07
CA ILE A 66 0.66 11.85 10.13
C ILE A 66 2.13 12.22 10.37
N TRP A 67 2.43 13.51 10.46
CA TRP A 67 3.74 13.98 10.89
C TRP A 67 3.85 13.84 12.41
N THR A 68 4.70 12.93 12.87
CA THR A 68 4.86 12.61 14.30
C THR A 68 6.05 13.30 14.94
N SER A 69 6.95 13.90 14.15
CA SER A 69 8.14 14.57 14.68
C SER A 69 7.79 15.95 15.25
N PRO A 70 8.36 16.35 16.40
CA PRO A 70 8.24 17.71 16.91
C PRO A 70 8.94 18.72 15.99
N GLU A 71 9.99 18.31 15.29
CA GLU A 71 10.71 19.15 14.34
C GLU A 71 9.98 19.22 13.00
N ILE A 72 9.79 20.43 12.49
CA ILE A 72 9.18 20.69 11.18
C ILE A 72 10.30 21.18 10.25
N PRO A 73 10.57 20.50 9.13
CA PRO A 73 11.58 20.95 8.19
C PRO A 73 11.28 22.38 7.69
N PRO A 74 12.29 23.24 7.49
CA PRO A 74 12.09 24.58 6.96
C PRO A 74 11.58 24.48 5.52
N SER A 75 10.25 24.54 5.39
CA SER A 75 9.54 24.27 4.16
C SER A 75 8.19 24.98 4.19
N GLN A 76 7.64 25.20 2.99
CA GLN A 76 6.29 25.73 2.87
C GLN A 76 5.28 24.59 3.08
N VAL A 77 4.20 24.89 3.76
CA VAL A 77 3.08 23.97 4.00
C VAL A 77 1.88 24.37 3.16
N ASP A 78 1.10 23.38 2.77
CA ASP A 78 -0.11 23.55 2.00
C ASP A 78 -1.31 23.55 2.96
N VAL A 79 -2.06 24.66 3.00
CA VAL A 79 -3.27 24.81 3.81
C VAL A 79 -4.48 24.73 2.90
N LEU A 80 -5.38 23.80 3.19
CA LEU A 80 -6.63 23.65 2.44
C LEU A 80 -7.67 24.66 2.93
N GLY A 81 -8.25 25.39 2.00
CA GLY A 81 -9.33 26.35 2.22
C GLY A 81 -10.38 26.30 1.12
N ARG A 82 -11.31 27.25 1.14
CA ARG A 82 -12.43 27.35 0.20
C ARG A 82 -12.70 28.78 -0.20
N GLY A 83 -12.89 29.03 -1.49
CA GLY A 83 -13.24 30.36 -1.97
C GLY A 83 -13.76 30.32 -3.38
N ARG A 84 -14.19 31.47 -3.88
CA ARG A 84 -14.92 31.52 -5.14
C ARG A 84 -14.05 31.22 -6.34
N GLN A 85 -14.57 30.42 -7.25
CA GLN A 85 -13.84 29.95 -8.42
C GLN A 85 -13.50 31.10 -9.37
N ASP A 86 -14.44 32.00 -9.63
CA ASP A 86 -14.26 33.16 -10.51
C ASP A 86 -13.16 34.15 -10.07
N ILE A 87 -12.84 34.22 -8.78
CA ILE A 87 -11.74 35.06 -8.26
C ILE A 87 -10.39 34.34 -8.38
N ASN A 88 -10.39 33.00 -8.37
CA ASN A 88 -9.17 32.18 -8.31
C ASN A 88 -8.79 31.50 -9.63
N PHE A 89 -9.66 31.54 -10.65
CA PHE A 89 -9.43 30.91 -11.94
C PHE A 89 -8.89 31.94 -12.94
N PHE A 90 -7.59 31.85 -13.27
CA PHE A 90 -6.93 32.77 -14.21
C PHE A 90 -7.09 32.25 -15.64
N VAL A 91 -8.01 32.83 -16.42
CA VAL A 91 -8.13 32.57 -17.87
C VAL A 91 -7.25 33.56 -18.61
N ARG A 92 -6.24 33.06 -19.32
CA ARG A 92 -5.16 33.90 -19.88
C ARG A 92 -5.57 34.68 -21.13
N ASP A 93 -6.62 34.27 -21.85
CA ASP A 93 -6.90 34.76 -23.22
C ASP A 93 -8.40 34.78 -23.63
N GLU A 94 -9.38 34.78 -22.72
CA GLU A 94 -10.81 34.90 -23.09
C GLU A 94 -11.47 36.15 -22.49
N GLN A 95 -12.40 36.75 -23.23
CA GLN A 95 -13.33 37.74 -22.66
C GLN A 95 -14.08 37.09 -21.50
N PHE A 96 -14.09 37.77 -20.36
CA PHE A 96 -14.74 37.28 -19.14
C PHE A 96 -16.27 37.38 -19.30
N ASP A 97 -16.87 36.41 -19.99
CA ASP A 97 -18.29 36.43 -20.34
C ASP A 97 -19.21 35.72 -19.33
N SER A 98 -18.66 35.08 -18.29
CA SER A 98 -19.48 34.42 -17.27
C SER A 98 -18.89 34.46 -15.85
N PHE A 99 -19.72 34.88 -14.90
CA PHE A 99 -19.42 34.90 -13.47
C PHE A 99 -19.70 33.52 -12.88
N TRP A 100 -18.69 32.87 -12.32
CA TRP A 100 -18.82 31.54 -11.69
C TRP A 100 -18.63 31.69 -10.18
N PRO A 101 -19.64 32.21 -9.44
CA PRO A 101 -19.53 32.52 -8.02
C PRO A 101 -19.56 31.27 -7.13
N MET A 102 -19.35 30.09 -7.69
CA MET A 102 -19.33 28.83 -6.96
C MET A 102 -18.05 28.73 -6.13
N ASP A 103 -18.20 28.32 -4.87
CA ASP A 103 -17.06 28.07 -3.99
C ASP A 103 -16.34 26.79 -4.40
N ALA A 104 -15.07 26.93 -4.79
CA ALA A 104 -14.13 25.85 -5.03
C ALA A 104 -13.18 25.65 -3.83
N ASN A 105 -12.64 24.44 -3.70
CA ASN A 105 -11.57 24.20 -2.73
C ASN A 105 -10.24 24.69 -3.30
N LEU A 106 -9.42 25.27 -2.44
CA LEU A 106 -8.18 25.93 -2.79
C LEU A 106 -7.07 25.45 -1.86
N THR A 107 -5.85 25.38 -2.37
CA THR A 107 -4.66 25.19 -1.54
C THR A 107 -3.87 26.48 -1.50
N ALA A 108 -3.72 27.03 -0.30
CA ALA A 108 -2.87 28.17 -0.04
C ALA A 108 -1.51 27.70 0.49
N ARG A 109 -0.43 28.31 0.02
CA ARG A 109 0.92 27.94 0.46
C ARG A 109 1.41 28.90 1.55
N HIS A 110 1.72 28.35 2.72
CA HIS A 110 2.11 29.11 3.91
C HIS A 110 3.55 28.82 4.31
N ASN A 111 4.17 29.79 4.96
CA ASN A 111 5.38 29.59 5.75
C ASN A 111 4.98 29.23 7.19
N VAL A 112 5.75 28.34 7.81
CA VAL A 112 5.64 28.05 9.25
C VAL A 112 6.38 29.16 10.01
N ASN A 113 5.69 29.80 10.95
CA ASN A 113 6.24 30.92 11.72
C ASN A 113 6.61 30.47 13.14
N SER A 114 7.68 31.06 13.68
CA SER A 114 8.00 30.95 15.10
C SER A 114 6.95 31.66 15.95
N VAL A 115 6.92 31.32 17.24
CA VAL A 115 6.05 31.98 18.24
C VAL A 115 6.23 33.50 18.22
N SER A 116 7.46 34.00 18.08
CA SER A 116 7.78 35.43 18.04
C SER A 116 7.27 36.16 16.78
N ASN A 117 7.16 35.44 15.65
CA ASN A 117 6.83 36.01 14.35
C ASN A 117 5.37 35.75 13.95
N CYS A 118 4.55 35.28 14.88
CA CYS A 118 3.15 35.00 14.67
C CYS A 118 2.31 36.28 14.80
N SER A 119 2.03 36.94 13.67
CA SER A 119 1.16 38.11 13.64
C SER A 119 -0.30 37.68 13.76
N LEU A 120 -0.93 38.00 14.89
CA LEU A 120 -2.32 37.65 15.21
C LEU A 120 -3.19 38.87 15.47
N THR A 121 -4.44 38.79 15.05
CA THR A 121 -5.49 39.77 15.37
C THR A 121 -5.77 39.81 16.87
N SER A 122 -6.37 40.91 17.33
CA SER A 122 -6.80 41.07 18.73
C SER A 122 -7.80 39.98 19.13
N GLU A 123 -8.72 39.60 18.23
CA GLU A 123 -9.67 38.52 18.47
C GLU A 123 -8.99 37.16 18.62
N SER A 124 -8.08 36.81 17.72
CA SER A 124 -7.31 35.55 17.79
C SER A 124 -6.47 35.46 19.07
N ARG A 125 -5.88 36.58 19.51
CA ARG A 125 -5.13 36.62 20.78
C ARG A 125 -6.01 36.38 22.01
N ARG A 126 -7.25 36.87 22.01
CA ARG A 126 -8.19 36.65 23.12
C ARG A 126 -8.56 35.17 23.28
N LYS A 127 -8.60 34.41 22.18
CA LYS A 127 -8.85 32.96 22.20
C LYS A 127 -7.68 32.16 22.77
N LEU A 128 -6.46 32.70 22.71
CA LEU A 128 -5.23 32.04 23.15
C LEU A 128 -4.86 32.40 24.60
N ASN A 129 -5.69 31.98 25.56
CA ASN A 129 -5.47 32.30 26.98
C ASN A 129 -4.18 31.69 27.59
N ARG A 130 -3.64 30.61 27.01
CA ARG A 130 -2.34 30.01 27.38
C ARG A 130 -1.23 30.34 26.35
N GLY A 131 -1.47 31.30 25.46
CA GLY A 131 -0.55 31.64 24.37
C GLY A 131 -0.45 30.56 23.29
N LEU A 132 0.60 30.66 22.45
CA LEU A 132 0.89 29.67 21.41
C LEU A 132 1.64 28.48 22.01
N ALA A 133 0.88 27.54 22.59
CA ALA A 133 1.39 26.28 23.11
C ALA A 133 2.00 25.41 22.00
N GLU A 134 2.80 24.40 22.37
CA GLU A 134 3.47 23.49 21.43
C GLU A 134 2.50 22.75 20.50
N GLU A 135 1.27 22.51 20.96
CA GLU A 135 0.18 21.90 20.19
C GLU A 135 -0.47 22.83 19.16
N LEU A 136 -0.09 24.10 19.10
CA LEU A 136 -0.61 25.06 18.12
C LEU A 136 0.47 25.40 17.10
N LEU A 137 0.08 25.39 15.82
CA LEU A 137 0.92 25.80 14.70
C LEU A 137 0.49 27.17 14.21
N CYS A 138 1.44 28.09 14.10
CA CYS A 138 1.26 29.35 13.43
C CYS A 138 1.80 29.29 12.00
N THR A 139 0.96 29.59 11.02
CA THR A 139 1.34 29.64 9.61
C THR A 139 0.87 30.92 8.97
N ARG A 140 1.57 31.41 7.94
CA ARG A 140 1.19 32.63 7.23
C ARG A 140 1.49 32.52 5.75
N ASN A 141 0.59 33.01 4.92
CA ASN A 141 0.85 33.19 3.51
C ASN A 141 1.73 34.44 3.30
N PRO A 142 2.88 34.34 2.60
CA PRO A 142 3.75 35.49 2.38
C PRO A 142 3.13 36.54 1.45
N ASN A 143 2.13 36.16 0.65
CA ASN A 143 1.49 37.07 -0.30
C ASN A 143 0.21 37.68 0.30
N PHE A 144 -0.28 38.77 -0.29
CA PHE A 144 -1.59 39.32 0.00
C PHE A 144 -2.52 38.98 -1.16
N LEU A 145 -3.69 38.38 -0.88
CA LEU A 145 -4.75 38.21 -1.87
C LEU A 145 -5.95 39.10 -1.54
N VAL A 146 -6.84 39.20 -2.53
CA VAL A 146 -8.15 39.84 -2.37
C VAL A 146 -8.89 39.15 -1.20
N PRO A 147 -9.42 39.90 -0.23
CA PRO A 147 -10.25 39.33 0.83
C PRO A 147 -11.39 38.46 0.27
N GLU A 148 -11.81 37.42 1.00
CA GLU A 148 -12.83 36.45 0.57
C GLU A 148 -12.44 35.54 -0.61
N SER A 149 -11.25 35.73 -1.21
CA SER A 149 -10.74 34.83 -2.25
C SER A 149 -10.51 33.41 -1.71
N CYS A 150 -10.19 33.25 -0.43
CA CYS A 150 -10.02 31.97 0.23
C CYS A 150 -10.39 32.11 1.71
N ARG A 151 -11.20 31.21 2.24
CA ARG A 151 -11.53 31.09 3.66
C ARG A 151 -10.99 29.78 4.17
N ILE A 152 -10.44 29.80 5.39
CA ILE A 152 -10.00 28.55 6.02
C ILE A 152 -11.18 27.62 6.21
N LEU A 153 -10.91 26.32 6.17
CA LEU A 153 -11.88 25.30 6.54
C LEU A 153 -11.45 24.72 7.90
N PRO A 154 -12.23 24.91 8.98
CA PRO A 154 -11.93 24.28 10.26
C PRO A 154 -11.84 22.76 10.13
N GLY A 155 -10.81 22.16 10.74
CA GLY A 155 -10.51 20.73 10.62
C GLY A 155 -9.81 20.33 9.32
N ALA A 156 -9.61 21.24 8.37
CA ALA A 156 -8.91 20.92 7.12
C ALA A 156 -7.40 20.73 7.38
N PRO A 157 -6.75 19.79 6.68
CA PRO A 157 -5.36 19.47 6.95
C PRO A 157 -4.43 20.58 6.46
N VAL A 158 -3.47 20.91 7.31
CA VAL A 158 -2.22 21.58 6.93
C VAL A 158 -1.24 20.48 6.56
N GLN A 159 -0.77 20.49 5.32
CA GLN A 159 0.00 19.41 4.74
C GLN A 159 1.44 19.83 4.46
N LEU A 160 2.38 18.95 4.79
CA LEU A 160 3.79 19.07 4.42
C LEU A 160 4.07 18.21 3.18
N PRO A 161 4.27 18.80 1.99
CA PRO A 161 4.66 18.05 0.80
C PRO A 161 6.15 17.69 0.85
N ILE A 162 6.46 16.40 0.84
CA ILE A 162 7.84 15.88 0.78
C ILE A 162 8.05 15.19 -0.56
N VAL A 163 9.12 15.58 -1.28
CA VAL A 163 9.51 14.92 -2.53
C VAL A 163 10.53 13.83 -2.25
N ARG A 164 10.25 12.59 -2.67
CA ARG A 164 11.21 11.48 -2.66
C ARG A 164 11.15 10.73 -3.99
N ASN A 165 12.29 10.53 -4.65
CA ASN A 165 12.40 9.83 -5.94
C ASN A 165 11.39 10.35 -6.99
N GLY A 166 11.24 11.67 -7.10
CA GLY A 166 10.31 12.31 -8.03
C GLY A 166 8.82 12.19 -7.67
N ARG A 167 8.47 11.70 -6.48
CA ARG A 167 7.08 11.56 -6.01
C ARG A 167 6.80 12.45 -4.80
N TYR A 168 5.63 13.07 -4.77
CA TYR A 168 5.13 13.88 -3.65
C TYR A 168 4.40 13.01 -2.62
N PHE A 169 4.75 13.18 -1.36
CA PHE A 169 4.08 12.59 -0.21
C PHE A 169 3.57 13.73 0.66
N HIS A 170 2.25 13.79 0.88
CA HIS A 170 1.65 14.81 1.74
C HIS A 170 1.50 14.24 3.15
N TYR A 171 2.22 14.82 4.11
CA TYR A 171 2.07 14.51 5.52
C TYR A 171 1.09 15.49 6.16
N ALA A 172 0.07 14.99 6.86
CA ALA A 172 -0.79 15.82 7.69
C ALA A 172 0.01 16.28 8.91
N LEU A 173 0.21 17.60 9.02
CA LEU A 173 1.00 18.24 10.07
C LEU A 173 0.09 18.77 11.19
N ALA A 174 -0.98 19.46 10.79
CA ALA A 174 -1.90 20.13 11.69
C ALA A 174 -3.31 20.20 11.08
N LEU A 175 -4.29 20.61 11.87
CA LEU A 175 -5.68 20.83 11.47
C LEU A 175 -6.03 22.30 11.65
N SER A 176 -6.43 22.98 10.57
CA SER A 176 -6.78 24.40 10.60
C SER A 176 -7.89 24.67 11.61
N GLN A 177 -7.73 25.68 12.47
CA GLN A 177 -8.77 26.07 13.43
C GLN A 177 -9.41 27.40 13.07
N PHE A 178 -8.63 28.49 13.15
CA PHE A 178 -9.11 29.85 12.92
C PHE A 178 -8.01 30.74 12.33
N GLY A 179 -8.43 31.79 11.63
CA GLY A 179 -7.58 32.66 10.83
C GLY A 179 -8.34 33.20 9.63
N SER A 180 -8.04 34.43 9.24
CA SER A 180 -8.71 35.08 8.12
C SER A 180 -8.05 34.66 6.81
N ASN A 181 -8.84 34.67 5.74
CA ASN A 181 -8.34 34.67 4.38
C ASN A 181 -7.26 33.61 4.08
N CYS A 182 -7.33 32.38 4.61
CA CYS A 182 -6.24 31.40 4.44
C CYS A 182 -4.84 32.00 4.72
N GLY A 183 -4.70 32.80 5.78
CA GLY A 183 -3.42 33.38 6.19
C GLY A 183 -2.86 34.50 5.31
N PHE A 184 -3.67 35.15 4.45
CA PHE A 184 -3.23 36.34 3.70
C PHE A 184 -3.09 37.55 4.63
N GLY A 185 -1.87 38.07 4.76
CA GLY A 185 -1.56 39.23 5.60
C GLY A 185 -1.59 38.96 7.12
N GLU A 186 -2.33 37.95 7.57
CA GLU A 186 -2.46 37.53 8.96
C GLU A 186 -2.03 36.07 9.13
N SER A 187 -1.70 35.64 10.35
CA SER A 187 -1.38 34.24 10.59
C SER A 187 -2.63 33.40 10.85
N THR A 188 -2.59 32.14 10.41
CA THR A 188 -3.59 31.10 10.70
C THR A 188 -3.09 30.22 11.83
N ILE A 189 -3.98 29.85 12.75
CA ILE A 189 -3.72 28.93 13.86
C ILE A 189 -4.33 27.57 13.56
N SER A 190 -3.56 26.51 13.83
CA SER A 190 -3.93 25.12 13.56
C SER A 190 -3.52 24.19 14.70
N THR A 191 -4.28 23.13 14.99
CA THR A 191 -3.92 22.08 15.98
C THR A 191 -2.85 21.15 15.40
N ARG A 192 -1.66 21.08 15.99
CA ARG A 192 -0.60 20.14 15.57
C ARG A 192 -0.95 18.72 15.97
N LEU A 193 -0.68 17.77 15.07
CA LEU A 193 -0.94 16.36 15.32
C LEU A 193 0.14 15.71 16.19
N ALA A 194 1.41 16.12 16.08
CA ALA A 194 2.53 15.47 16.76
C ALA A 194 2.38 15.39 18.30
N PRO A 195 1.99 16.47 19.02
CA PRO A 195 1.81 16.39 20.48
C PRO A 195 0.68 15.45 20.94
N HIS A 196 -0.25 15.12 20.04
CA HIS A 196 -1.39 14.25 20.31
C HIS A 196 -1.14 12.79 19.89
N ILE A 197 0.09 12.43 19.48
CA ILE A 197 0.36 11.12 18.88
C ILE A 197 0.06 9.95 19.82
N ASN A 198 0.35 10.09 21.13
CA ASN A 198 0.09 9.03 22.11
C ASN A 198 -1.41 8.75 22.22
N TRP A 199 -2.23 9.80 22.33
CA TRP A 199 -3.69 9.66 22.35
C TRP A 199 -4.23 9.09 21.02
N LEU A 200 -3.74 9.58 19.88
CA LEU A 200 -4.10 9.07 18.56
C LEU A 200 -3.75 7.58 18.43
N GLN A 201 -2.60 7.14 18.94
CA GLN A 201 -2.21 5.73 18.94
C GLN A 201 -3.20 4.89 19.76
N THR A 202 -3.53 5.30 20.99
CA THR A 202 -4.51 4.57 21.81
C THR A 202 -5.90 4.48 21.18
N THR A 203 -6.28 5.48 20.37
CA THR A 203 -7.60 5.55 19.73
C THR A 203 -7.65 4.78 18.40
N LEU A 204 -6.59 4.88 17.58
CA LEU A 204 -6.58 4.35 16.21
C LEU A 204 -6.15 2.89 16.14
N LEU A 205 -5.46 2.38 17.17
CA LEU A 205 -4.86 1.06 17.16
C LEU A 205 -5.50 0.24 18.30
N PRO A 206 -6.50 -0.62 18.00
CA PRO A 206 -7.29 -1.34 19.02
C PRO A 206 -6.47 -2.32 19.87
N ASN A 207 -5.23 -2.62 19.47
CA ASN A 207 -4.27 -3.45 20.21
C ASN A 207 -2.98 -2.68 20.56
N PHE A 208 -3.03 -1.33 20.61
CA PHE A 208 -1.89 -0.55 21.05
C PHE A 208 -1.63 -0.80 22.52
N ARG A 209 -0.74 -1.75 22.77
CA ARG A 209 -0.09 -1.89 24.05
C ARG A 209 1.03 -0.86 24.05
N ASP A 210 1.00 0.01 25.06
CA ASP A 210 2.06 0.99 25.27
C ASP A 210 3.40 0.27 25.11
N GLU A 211 4.25 0.79 24.24
CA GLU A 211 5.45 0.12 23.78
C GLU A 211 6.45 -0.17 24.92
N ALA A 212 6.26 0.49 26.07
CA ALA A 212 6.95 0.24 27.34
C ALA A 212 6.44 -1.01 28.09
N ALA A 213 5.34 -1.62 27.67
CA ALA A 213 4.68 -2.75 28.34
C ALA A 213 4.77 -4.08 27.58
N ALA A 214 5.49 -4.14 26.44
CA ALA A 214 5.82 -5.41 25.81
C ALA A 214 6.85 -6.15 26.70
N VAL A 215 6.37 -6.84 27.74
CA VAL A 215 7.18 -7.75 28.55
C VAL A 215 7.75 -8.78 27.59
N GLN A 216 9.05 -8.69 27.33
CA GLN A 216 9.76 -9.66 26.53
C GLN A 216 9.99 -10.88 27.42
N TYR A 217 9.40 -12.00 27.04
CA TYR A 217 9.55 -13.24 27.76
C TYR A 217 10.76 -13.99 27.20
N VAL A 218 11.72 -14.26 28.08
CA VAL A 218 12.88 -15.13 27.83
C VAL A 218 12.50 -16.48 28.40
N ASN A 219 12.32 -17.48 27.55
CA ASN A 219 12.07 -18.83 28.01
C ASN A 219 13.42 -19.54 28.24
N PRO A 220 13.85 -19.74 29.51
CA PRO A 220 15.14 -20.36 29.80
C PRO A 220 15.22 -21.82 29.33
N ASP A 221 14.08 -22.48 29.15
CA ASP A 221 14.00 -23.90 28.80
C ASP A 221 14.22 -24.17 27.31
N TRP A 222 14.25 -23.12 26.47
CA TRP A 222 14.48 -23.27 25.03
C TRP A 222 15.90 -22.89 24.65
N ALA A 223 16.70 -23.87 24.21
CA ALA A 223 18.06 -23.65 23.72
C ALA A 223 18.10 -23.34 22.21
N GLU A 224 19.20 -22.75 21.74
CA GLU A 224 19.43 -22.57 20.30
C GLU A 224 19.38 -23.93 19.58
N GLY A 225 18.59 -24.00 18.50
CA GLY A 225 18.33 -25.23 17.75
C GLY A 225 17.07 -26.00 18.17
N GLU A 226 16.45 -25.67 19.30
CA GLU A 226 15.25 -26.36 19.79
C GLU A 226 13.96 -25.83 19.16
N PRO A 227 12.92 -26.69 19.02
CA PRO A 227 11.61 -26.26 18.60
C PRO A 227 10.98 -25.33 19.65
N CYS A 228 10.31 -24.29 19.18
CA CYS A 228 9.68 -23.29 20.02
C CYS A 228 8.34 -22.86 19.41
N THR A 229 7.47 -22.28 20.23
CA THR A 229 6.20 -21.73 19.75
C THR A 229 6.38 -20.24 19.49
N TYR A 230 6.31 -19.83 18.22
CA TYR A 230 6.44 -18.44 17.81
C TYR A 230 5.18 -17.64 18.18
N ASP A 231 4.02 -18.22 17.92
CA ASP A 231 2.73 -17.63 18.27
C ASP A 231 1.84 -18.70 18.90
N PHE A 232 1.41 -18.46 20.13
CA PHE A 232 0.54 -19.38 20.87
C PHE A 232 -0.91 -19.31 20.39
N GLU A 233 -1.36 -18.18 19.83
CA GLU A 233 -2.74 -18.01 19.34
C GLU A 233 -2.91 -18.61 17.94
N ASP A 234 -1.86 -18.53 17.12
CA ASP A 234 -1.84 -19.05 15.75
C ASP A 234 -1.19 -20.45 15.64
N GLU A 235 -0.75 -21.03 16.78
CA GLU A 235 -0.01 -22.30 16.86
C GLU A 235 1.17 -22.39 15.87
N ILE A 236 1.86 -21.26 15.65
CA ILE A 236 2.97 -21.22 14.70
C ILE A 236 4.22 -21.76 15.38
N GLU A 237 4.69 -22.91 14.91
CA GLU A 237 5.97 -23.47 15.35
C GLU A 237 7.18 -22.76 14.72
N GLY A 238 8.27 -22.73 15.47
CA GLY A 238 9.55 -22.18 15.07
C GLY A 238 10.72 -22.96 15.66
N VAL A 239 11.92 -22.45 15.41
CA VAL A 239 13.17 -22.95 15.99
C VAL A 239 13.90 -21.77 16.62
N CYS A 240 14.45 -21.97 17.80
CA CYS A 240 15.29 -21.00 18.48
C CYS A 240 16.58 -20.78 17.70
N THR A 241 16.83 -19.56 17.25
CA THR A 241 18.01 -19.19 16.46
C THR A 241 18.50 -17.80 16.84
N GLN A 242 19.75 -17.48 16.53
CA GLN A 242 20.28 -16.13 16.73
C GLN A 242 19.47 -15.07 15.99
N TYR A 243 19.27 -13.90 16.61
CA TYR A 243 18.45 -12.82 16.06
C TYR A 243 18.92 -12.33 14.68
N LEU A 244 20.24 -12.38 14.42
CA LEU A 244 20.84 -12.05 13.12
C LEU A 244 20.36 -12.97 12.01
N LYS A 245 20.08 -14.25 12.34
CA LYS A 245 19.55 -15.24 11.42
C LYS A 245 18.04 -15.13 11.25
N CYS A 246 17.34 -14.21 11.91
CA CYS A 246 15.90 -14.04 11.71
C CYS A 246 15.49 -12.56 11.61
N PRO A 247 15.83 -11.88 10.50
CA PRO A 247 15.60 -10.44 10.32
C PRO A 247 14.13 -10.02 10.45
N LYS A 248 13.19 -10.88 10.04
CA LYS A 248 11.74 -10.61 10.14
C LYS A 248 11.33 -10.41 11.59
N VAL A 249 11.62 -11.40 12.45
CA VAL A 249 11.24 -11.36 13.87
C VAL A 249 12.06 -10.29 14.60
N TRP A 250 13.30 -10.04 14.20
CA TRP A 250 14.08 -8.92 14.73
C TRP A 250 13.49 -7.55 14.37
N ASN A 251 12.93 -7.40 13.17
CA ASN A 251 12.20 -6.19 12.80
C ASN A 251 10.89 -6.07 13.57
N ASP A 252 10.20 -7.17 13.85
CA ASP A 252 9.04 -7.17 14.75
C ASP A 252 9.43 -6.68 16.15
N PHE A 253 10.57 -7.14 16.69
CA PHE A 253 11.12 -6.65 17.96
C PHE A 253 11.46 -5.15 17.92
N LYS A 254 12.12 -4.66 16.85
CA LYS A 254 12.39 -3.21 16.67
C LYS A 254 11.13 -2.38 16.54
N ALA A 255 10.09 -2.94 15.93
CA ALA A 255 8.76 -2.36 15.86
C ALA A 255 7.96 -2.58 17.17
N LYS A 256 8.65 -3.01 18.24
CA LYS A 256 8.14 -3.21 19.60
C LYS A 256 6.92 -4.13 19.68
N ARG A 257 6.86 -5.10 18.77
CA ARG A 257 5.90 -6.21 18.83
C ARG A 257 6.39 -7.27 19.80
N ARG A 258 5.48 -8.13 20.25
CA ARG A 258 5.82 -9.28 21.08
C ARG A 258 6.73 -10.23 20.30
N VAL A 259 7.87 -10.57 20.89
CA VAL A 259 8.80 -11.58 20.36
C VAL A 259 9.14 -12.52 21.51
N ASN A 260 9.14 -13.82 21.21
CA ASN A 260 9.55 -14.81 22.20
C ASN A 260 11.06 -15.00 22.09
N PHE A 261 11.77 -14.66 23.16
CA PHE A 261 13.19 -14.97 23.31
C PHE A 261 13.32 -16.37 23.91
N CYS A 262 14.34 -17.10 23.49
CA CYS A 262 14.67 -18.41 24.02
C CYS A 262 15.58 -18.21 25.25
N ASN A 263 16.61 -19.03 25.44
CA ASN A 263 17.52 -18.97 26.61
C ASN A 263 18.25 -17.63 26.84
N SER A 264 18.26 -16.72 25.86
CA SER A 264 18.98 -15.44 25.94
C SER A 264 18.36 -14.37 25.04
N ALA A 265 18.66 -13.10 25.31
CA ALA A 265 18.19 -11.96 24.50
C ALA A 265 18.78 -11.92 23.07
N SER A 266 19.74 -12.77 22.75
CA SER A 266 20.31 -12.92 21.40
C SER A 266 19.70 -14.09 20.62
N VAL A 267 18.93 -14.96 21.26
CA VAL A 267 18.29 -16.13 20.64
C VAL A 267 16.78 -15.93 20.66
N ILE A 268 16.17 -15.94 19.48
CA ILE A 268 14.74 -15.71 19.30
C ILE A 268 14.08 -16.94 18.69
N CYS A 269 12.83 -17.17 19.10
CA CYS A 269 12.00 -18.17 18.46
C CYS A 269 11.64 -17.68 17.05
N CYS A 270 12.16 -18.35 16.03
CA CYS A 270 11.94 -17.95 14.65
C CYS A 270 11.23 -19.07 13.87
N PRO A 271 10.07 -18.80 13.26
CA PRO A 271 9.47 -19.70 12.29
C PRO A 271 10.52 -20.09 11.24
N LYS A 272 10.65 -21.38 10.93
CA LYS A 272 11.71 -21.91 10.04
C LYS A 272 11.83 -21.12 8.72
N ARG A 273 10.70 -20.70 8.16
CA ARG A 273 10.58 -19.88 6.94
C ARG A 273 11.19 -18.47 7.02
N TYR A 274 11.46 -17.96 8.22
CA TYR A 274 12.07 -16.64 8.43
C TYR A 274 13.55 -16.73 8.83
N ILE A 275 14.07 -17.95 8.98
CA ILE A 275 15.48 -18.19 9.29
C ILE A 275 16.28 -17.97 8.01
N ALA A 276 17.13 -16.95 8.01
CA ALA A 276 18.13 -16.71 6.99
C ALA A 276 19.10 -17.89 6.94
N GLN A 277 19.14 -18.57 5.79
CA GLN A 277 20.07 -19.66 5.57
C GLN A 277 21.51 -19.12 5.50
N GLU A 278 22.40 -19.64 6.33
CA GLU A 278 23.85 -19.35 6.28
C GLU A 278 24.52 -20.29 5.28
N GLY A 279 25.06 -19.69 4.22
CA GLY A 279 25.85 -20.35 3.19
C GLY A 279 26.06 -19.42 2.01
N PRO A 280 27.07 -19.65 1.15
CA PRO A 280 27.06 -19.05 -0.17
C PRO A 280 25.76 -19.51 -0.84
N LYS A 281 24.79 -18.61 -1.00
CA LYS A 281 23.63 -18.88 -1.83
C LYS A 281 24.21 -19.29 -3.18
N PRO A 282 23.99 -20.53 -3.66
CA PRO A 282 24.36 -20.83 -5.04
C PRO A 282 23.72 -19.75 -5.91
N ARG A 283 24.45 -19.20 -6.90
CA ARG A 283 23.88 -18.25 -7.85
C ARG A 283 22.66 -18.91 -8.49
N ASN A 284 21.49 -18.60 -7.96
CA ASN A 284 20.24 -19.15 -8.39
C ASN A 284 19.61 -18.13 -9.34
N VAL A 285 18.96 -18.61 -10.40
CA VAL A 285 18.30 -17.80 -11.43
C VAL A 285 17.34 -16.76 -10.82
N LEU A 286 16.74 -17.08 -9.67
CA LEU A 286 15.86 -16.14 -8.95
C LEU A 286 16.61 -14.91 -8.40
N ASP A 287 17.86 -15.07 -7.95
CA ASP A 287 18.62 -13.99 -7.31
C ASP A 287 19.30 -13.07 -8.36
N THR A 288 19.61 -13.58 -9.56
CA THR A 288 20.21 -12.79 -10.66
C THR A 288 19.17 -12.16 -11.59
N CYS A 289 17.90 -12.58 -11.49
CA CYS A 289 16.83 -12.19 -12.40
C CYS A 289 16.77 -10.69 -12.72
N SER A 290 16.87 -9.81 -11.72
CA SER A 290 16.77 -8.36 -11.95
C SER A 290 17.93 -7.81 -12.77
N ALA A 291 19.13 -8.35 -12.57
CA ALA A 291 20.32 -7.98 -13.31
C ALA A 291 20.24 -8.53 -14.75
N ASP A 292 19.85 -9.80 -14.89
CA ASP A 292 19.70 -10.48 -16.18
C ASP A 292 18.64 -9.79 -17.06
N PHE A 293 17.49 -9.44 -16.46
CA PHE A 293 16.44 -8.66 -17.11
C PHE A 293 16.99 -7.33 -17.61
N SER A 294 17.68 -6.58 -16.74
CA SER A 294 18.22 -5.26 -17.07
C SER A 294 19.29 -5.34 -18.17
N GLN A 295 20.15 -6.36 -18.13
CA GLN A 295 21.20 -6.56 -19.12
C GLN A 295 20.62 -6.93 -20.49
N HIS A 296 19.67 -7.87 -20.52
CA HIS A 296 19.06 -8.33 -21.77
C HIS A 296 18.32 -7.18 -22.47
N HIS A 297 17.52 -6.41 -21.73
CA HIS A 297 16.72 -5.35 -22.32
C HIS A 297 17.52 -4.09 -22.72
N LYS A 298 18.69 -3.87 -22.12
CA LYS A 298 19.65 -2.85 -22.63
C LYS A 298 20.17 -3.19 -24.03
N ALA A 299 20.35 -4.48 -24.33
CA ALA A 299 20.87 -4.95 -25.61
C ALA A 299 19.83 -4.90 -26.75
N VAL A 300 18.54 -4.75 -26.44
CA VAL A 300 17.47 -4.62 -27.44
C VAL A 300 17.50 -3.20 -28.03
N ASN A 301 17.84 -3.08 -29.32
CA ASN A 301 17.96 -1.79 -30.00
C ASN A 301 16.63 -1.21 -30.51
N ASN A 302 15.59 -2.04 -30.67
CA ASN A 302 14.31 -1.63 -31.25
C ASN A 302 13.20 -1.59 -30.19
N LEU A 303 12.84 -0.38 -29.74
CA LEU A 303 11.78 -0.17 -28.74
C LEU A 303 10.41 -0.70 -29.18
N LYS A 304 10.16 -0.87 -30.49
CA LYS A 304 8.88 -1.41 -31.02
C LYS A 304 8.72 -2.92 -30.80
N GLU A 305 9.79 -3.62 -30.41
CA GLU A 305 9.75 -5.07 -30.15
C GLU A 305 9.46 -5.40 -28.68
N LEU A 306 9.42 -4.39 -27.81
CA LEU A 306 9.15 -4.56 -26.38
C LEU A 306 7.65 -4.79 -26.18
N LEU A 307 7.29 -6.01 -25.80
CA LEU A 307 5.94 -6.33 -25.31
C LEU A 307 5.80 -5.87 -23.87
N GLU A 308 4.62 -5.37 -23.49
CA GLU A 308 4.34 -4.82 -22.16
C GLU A 308 4.47 -5.88 -21.03
N PHE A 309 4.30 -7.16 -21.38
CA PHE A 309 4.28 -8.29 -20.44
C PHE A 309 5.00 -9.54 -20.99
N PRO A 310 6.34 -9.53 -21.14
CA PRO A 310 7.08 -10.62 -21.81
C PRO A 310 7.13 -11.93 -21.00
N TYR A 311 6.68 -11.91 -19.75
CA TYR A 311 6.68 -13.04 -18.82
C TYR A 311 5.32 -13.75 -18.72
N ILE A 312 4.27 -13.20 -19.34
CA ILE A 312 2.93 -13.80 -19.30
C ILE A 312 2.94 -15.10 -20.10
N VAL A 313 2.36 -16.13 -19.50
CA VAL A 313 2.10 -17.43 -20.11
C VAL A 313 0.63 -17.76 -19.94
N THR A 314 -0.03 -18.20 -21.00
CA THR A 314 -1.36 -18.80 -20.94
C THR A 314 -1.21 -20.30 -20.98
N VAL A 315 -1.74 -21.00 -19.97
CA VAL A 315 -1.74 -22.47 -19.93
C VAL A 315 -3.09 -23.02 -20.34
N THR A 316 -3.05 -24.10 -21.13
CA THR A 316 -4.25 -24.72 -21.71
C THR A 316 -4.22 -26.24 -21.56
N TRP A 317 -5.39 -26.85 -21.70
CA TRP A 317 -5.60 -28.29 -21.62
C TRP A 317 -6.07 -28.84 -22.96
N ASN A 318 -5.71 -30.08 -23.26
CA ASN A 318 -6.25 -30.77 -24.42
C ASN A 318 -7.77 -30.93 -24.28
N ASN A 319 -8.50 -30.63 -25.36
CA ASN A 319 -9.95 -30.78 -25.45
C ASN A 319 -10.75 -30.00 -24.39
N SER A 320 -10.19 -28.89 -23.87
CA SER A 320 -10.89 -28.01 -22.94
C SER A 320 -10.77 -26.55 -23.40
N PRO A 321 -11.85 -25.75 -23.32
CA PRO A 321 -11.76 -24.30 -23.54
C PRO A 321 -11.12 -23.57 -22.35
N LYS A 322 -10.78 -24.29 -21.27
CA LYS A 322 -10.21 -23.71 -20.06
C LYS A 322 -8.82 -23.13 -20.32
N ARG A 323 -8.60 -21.96 -19.74
CA ARG A 323 -7.33 -21.24 -19.75
C ARG A 323 -7.04 -20.70 -18.36
N CYS A 324 -5.76 -20.56 -18.07
CA CYS A 324 -5.28 -19.92 -16.87
C CYS A 324 -4.07 -19.06 -17.20
N LEU A 325 -3.92 -17.95 -16.47
CA LEU A 325 -2.68 -17.20 -16.48
C LEU A 325 -1.61 -17.88 -15.62
N ALA A 326 -0.38 -17.79 -16.11
CA ALA A 326 0.83 -18.29 -15.48
C ALA A 326 2.00 -17.35 -15.82
N THR A 327 3.11 -17.51 -15.12
CA THR A 327 4.28 -16.63 -15.26
C THR A 327 5.52 -17.44 -15.53
N LEU A 328 6.29 -17.03 -16.54
CA LEU A 328 7.62 -17.58 -16.79
C LEU A 328 8.59 -17.06 -15.72
N ILE A 329 9.27 -17.95 -14.98
CA ILE A 329 10.22 -17.59 -13.92
C ILE A 329 11.65 -18.09 -14.17
N SER A 330 11.83 -19.01 -15.11
CA SER A 330 13.13 -19.38 -15.69
C SER A 330 12.95 -19.77 -17.15
N THR A 331 14.03 -20.12 -17.88
CA THR A 331 13.92 -20.55 -19.27
C THR A 331 13.14 -21.86 -19.45
N GLN A 332 12.94 -22.66 -18.39
CA GLN A 332 12.22 -23.95 -18.48
C GLN A 332 11.11 -24.10 -17.43
N LEU A 333 10.85 -23.09 -16.61
CA LEU A 333 9.92 -23.18 -15.49
C LEU A 333 8.89 -22.06 -15.52
N VAL A 334 7.63 -22.45 -15.41
CA VAL A 334 6.45 -21.59 -15.33
C VAL A 334 5.77 -21.82 -13.98
N ILE A 335 5.22 -20.77 -13.37
CA ILE A 335 4.52 -20.84 -12.08
C ILE A 335 3.09 -20.31 -12.21
N THR A 336 2.14 -20.93 -11.51
CA THR A 336 0.71 -20.56 -11.48
C THR A 336 0.07 -21.04 -10.16
N SER A 337 -1.24 -20.87 -9.99
CA SER A 337 -1.98 -21.43 -8.86
C SER A 337 -2.12 -22.96 -8.98
N ALA A 338 -2.16 -23.64 -7.84
CA ALA A 338 -2.44 -25.08 -7.81
C ALA A 338 -3.88 -25.39 -8.24
N GLY A 339 -4.81 -24.48 -7.95
CA GLY A 339 -6.16 -24.48 -8.49
C GLY A 339 -6.13 -24.55 -10.01
N CYS A 340 -5.35 -23.71 -10.69
CA CYS A 340 -5.18 -23.82 -12.13
C CYS A 340 -4.61 -25.18 -12.55
N ALA A 341 -3.53 -25.65 -11.92
CA ALA A 341 -2.89 -26.91 -12.26
C ALA A 341 -3.78 -28.16 -12.09
N THR A 342 -4.80 -28.11 -11.22
CA THR A 342 -5.63 -29.26 -10.84
C THR A 342 -7.08 -29.20 -11.35
N SER A 343 -7.58 -28.03 -11.74
CA SER A 343 -9.01 -27.82 -12.02
C SER A 343 -9.46 -28.10 -13.46
N GLY A 344 -8.59 -28.65 -14.32
CA GLY A 344 -8.93 -29.10 -15.68
C GLY A 344 -9.33 -30.58 -15.73
N PRO A 345 -9.59 -31.15 -16.93
CA PRO A 345 -9.81 -32.60 -17.11
C PRO A 345 -8.54 -33.45 -16.87
N GLY A 346 -7.55 -32.90 -16.17
CA GLY A 346 -6.20 -33.43 -15.99
C GLY A 346 -5.20 -32.28 -15.77
N THR A 347 -3.89 -32.57 -15.93
CA THR A 347 -2.82 -31.56 -15.86
C THR A 347 -2.76 -30.70 -17.13
N PRO A 348 -2.33 -29.43 -17.05
CA PRO A 348 -2.17 -28.58 -18.23
C PRO A 348 -1.17 -29.19 -19.21
N THR A 349 -1.40 -28.98 -20.51
CA THR A 349 -0.65 -29.66 -21.59
C THR A 349 0.20 -28.71 -22.43
N GLN A 350 -0.23 -27.47 -22.62
CA GLN A 350 0.50 -26.46 -23.39
C GLN A 350 0.66 -25.14 -22.63
N ALA A 351 1.80 -24.49 -22.86
CA ALA A 351 2.10 -23.14 -22.43
C ALA A 351 2.28 -22.25 -23.67
N THR A 352 1.47 -21.21 -23.80
CA THR A 352 1.52 -20.20 -24.86
C THR A 352 2.12 -18.90 -24.30
N PHE A 353 3.15 -18.37 -24.95
CA PHE A 353 3.89 -17.18 -24.50
C PHE A 353 3.34 -15.89 -25.12
N ALA A 354 3.81 -14.75 -24.64
CA ALA A 354 3.39 -13.42 -25.11
C ALA A 354 3.65 -13.17 -26.62
N ASP A 355 4.63 -13.85 -27.22
CA ASP A 355 4.89 -13.81 -28.67
C ASP A 355 4.01 -14.77 -29.50
N LYS A 356 3.07 -15.46 -28.84
CA LYS A 356 2.15 -16.48 -29.39
C LYS A 356 2.81 -17.81 -29.74
N THR A 357 4.09 -18.02 -29.43
CA THR A 357 4.69 -19.36 -29.50
C THR A 357 4.09 -20.26 -28.44
N SER A 358 4.03 -21.57 -28.69
CA SER A 358 3.49 -22.55 -27.75
C SER A 358 4.43 -23.73 -27.58
N THR A 359 4.63 -24.17 -26.34
CA THR A 359 5.50 -25.29 -25.97
C THR A 359 4.74 -26.30 -25.10
N PRO A 360 4.86 -27.61 -25.34
CA PRO A 360 4.29 -28.63 -24.46
C PRO A 360 4.88 -28.61 -23.05
N LEU A 361 4.06 -28.94 -22.07
CA LEU A 361 4.47 -29.14 -20.68
C LEU A 361 4.95 -30.58 -20.47
N ALA A 362 6.08 -30.74 -19.78
CA ALA A 362 6.67 -32.05 -19.47
C ALA A 362 6.25 -32.57 -18.10
N ASN A 363 6.14 -31.68 -17.11
CA ASN A 363 5.75 -32.07 -15.75
C ASN A 363 5.00 -30.94 -15.04
N THR A 364 4.11 -31.33 -14.12
CA THR A 364 3.38 -30.43 -13.23
C THR A 364 3.67 -30.82 -11.79
N VAL A 365 4.16 -29.88 -10.99
CA VAL A 365 4.46 -30.08 -9.56
C VAL A 365 3.57 -29.16 -8.75
N VAL A 366 2.61 -29.75 -8.04
CA VAL A 366 1.75 -29.04 -7.10
C VAL A 366 2.42 -29.01 -5.73
N HIS A 367 2.29 -27.89 -5.00
CA HIS A 367 2.87 -27.80 -3.67
C HIS A 367 2.34 -28.92 -2.75
N PRO A 368 3.18 -29.62 -1.97
CA PRO A 368 2.77 -30.79 -1.18
C PRO A 368 1.70 -30.49 -0.12
N ASN A 369 1.72 -29.26 0.41
CA ASN A 369 0.72 -28.80 1.38
C ASN A 369 -0.55 -28.23 0.74
N TYR A 370 -0.73 -28.35 -0.58
CA TYR A 370 -1.92 -27.84 -1.25
C TYR A 370 -3.16 -28.58 -0.78
N ARG A 371 -4.12 -27.82 -0.23
CA ARG A 371 -5.41 -28.34 0.23
C ARG A 371 -6.53 -27.56 -0.44
N PRO A 372 -7.21 -28.11 -1.46
CA PRO A 372 -8.25 -27.40 -2.21
C PRO A 372 -9.39 -26.86 -1.34
N SER A 373 -9.81 -27.60 -0.31
CA SER A 373 -10.91 -27.22 0.59
C SER A 373 -10.55 -26.08 1.55
N GLU A 374 -9.29 -26.02 1.97
CA GLU A 374 -8.77 -24.99 2.89
C GLU A 374 -8.17 -23.80 2.12
N ILE A 375 -7.96 -23.98 0.80
CA ILE A 375 -7.27 -23.06 -0.11
C ILE A 375 -5.94 -22.59 0.52
N LEU A 376 -5.17 -23.57 0.98
CA LEU A 376 -3.81 -23.40 1.51
C LEU A 376 -2.79 -23.85 0.47
N ALA A 377 -1.64 -23.18 0.42
CA ALA A 377 -0.56 -23.50 -0.50
C ALA A 377 -0.99 -23.62 -1.97
N ASP A 378 -1.83 -22.67 -2.41
CA ASP A 378 -2.34 -22.61 -3.77
C ASP A 378 -1.27 -22.09 -4.76
N VAL A 379 -0.27 -22.94 -5.03
CA VAL A 379 0.86 -22.69 -5.94
C VAL A 379 1.33 -23.98 -6.62
N ALA A 380 1.66 -23.88 -7.91
CA ALA A 380 2.18 -24.99 -8.70
C ALA A 380 3.25 -24.54 -9.70
N LEU A 381 4.17 -25.44 -10.01
CA LEU A 381 5.24 -25.28 -10.99
C LEU A 381 5.00 -26.19 -12.19
N LEU A 382 5.17 -25.64 -13.39
CA LEU A 382 5.00 -26.31 -14.66
C LEU A 382 6.33 -26.30 -15.41
N LYS A 383 6.88 -27.49 -15.66
CA LYS A 383 8.14 -27.65 -16.39
C LYS A 383 7.87 -27.73 -17.88
N LEU A 384 8.53 -26.87 -18.65
CA LEU A 384 8.48 -26.89 -20.10
C LEU A 384 9.24 -28.11 -20.64
N ASN A 385 8.73 -28.73 -21.71
CA ASN A 385 9.44 -29.83 -22.37
C ASN A 385 10.75 -29.39 -23.03
N ARG A 386 10.85 -28.11 -23.42
CA ARG A 386 12.07 -27.50 -23.95
C ARG A 386 12.27 -26.12 -23.33
N ALA A 387 13.52 -25.77 -23.07
CA ALA A 387 13.86 -24.43 -22.61
C ALA A 387 13.57 -23.42 -23.72
N ILE A 388 12.98 -22.28 -23.35
CA ILE A 388 12.76 -21.15 -24.24
C ILE A 388 14.06 -20.35 -24.38
N VAL A 389 14.24 -19.72 -25.53
CA VAL A 389 15.33 -18.77 -25.77
C VAL A 389 14.82 -17.37 -25.41
N PRO A 390 15.38 -16.70 -24.38
CA PRO A 390 14.94 -15.37 -23.99
C PRO A 390 15.05 -14.37 -25.13
N SER A 391 14.04 -13.53 -25.27
CA SER A 391 13.96 -12.46 -26.26
C SER A 391 13.28 -11.22 -25.68
N ALA A 392 13.24 -10.14 -26.45
CA ALA A 392 12.50 -8.92 -26.09
C ALA A 392 10.98 -9.16 -25.83
N ARG A 393 10.44 -10.27 -26.33
CA ARG A 393 9.01 -10.61 -26.25
C ARG A 393 8.71 -11.75 -25.29
N VAL A 394 9.71 -12.56 -24.94
CA VAL A 394 9.57 -13.69 -24.02
C VAL A 394 10.76 -13.67 -23.07
N PHE A 395 10.52 -13.26 -21.82
CA PHE A 395 11.56 -13.14 -20.82
C PHE A 395 10.98 -13.40 -19.41
N PRO A 396 11.68 -14.14 -18.52
CA PRO A 396 11.18 -14.42 -17.19
C PRO A 396 10.92 -13.18 -16.31
N ALA A 397 9.89 -13.23 -15.46
CA ALA A 397 9.71 -12.28 -14.37
C ALA A 397 10.46 -12.71 -13.12
N CYS A 398 10.81 -11.74 -12.29
CA CYS A 398 11.42 -11.99 -10.99
C CYS A 398 10.32 -12.31 -9.97
N ILE A 399 10.68 -13.03 -8.91
CA ILE A 399 9.74 -13.31 -7.81
C ILE A 399 9.98 -12.29 -6.69
N TRP A 400 8.90 -11.75 -6.12
CA TRP A 400 9.00 -10.92 -4.92
C TRP A 400 9.37 -11.78 -3.71
N THR A 401 10.57 -11.59 -3.18
CA THR A 401 11.11 -12.41 -2.09
C THR A 401 10.97 -11.77 -0.71
N ASN A 402 10.44 -10.55 -0.62
CA ASN A 402 10.40 -9.82 0.64
C ASN A 402 9.22 -10.25 1.52
N LEU A 403 9.54 -10.94 2.62
CA LEU A 403 8.58 -11.40 3.62
C LEU A 403 8.11 -10.30 4.59
N THR A 404 8.84 -9.18 4.71
CA THR A 404 8.50 -8.14 5.70
C THR A 404 7.43 -7.18 5.20
N HIS A 405 7.33 -6.98 3.89
CA HIS A 405 6.35 -6.07 3.30
C HIS A 405 5.92 -6.50 1.89
N THR A 406 4.76 -6.00 1.50
CA THR A 406 4.23 -6.10 0.14
C THR A 406 4.29 -4.71 -0.51
N PRO A 407 4.61 -4.59 -1.80
CA PRO A 407 4.61 -3.29 -2.47
C PRO A 407 3.23 -2.61 -2.43
N LEU A 408 3.19 -1.30 -2.13
CA LEU A 408 1.94 -0.56 -1.90
C LEU A 408 1.04 -0.40 -3.14
N ASN A 409 1.64 -0.29 -4.34
CA ASN A 409 0.89 -0.24 -5.59
C ASN A 409 1.40 -1.37 -6.47
N VAL A 410 0.51 -2.25 -6.90
CA VAL A 410 0.82 -3.37 -7.79
C VAL A 410 -0.09 -3.30 -9.00
N VAL A 411 0.28 -3.99 -10.07
CA VAL A 411 -0.51 -4.17 -11.27
C VAL A 411 -1.19 -5.52 -11.18
N LEU A 412 -2.52 -5.52 -11.23
CA LEU A 412 -3.35 -6.70 -11.42
C LEU A 412 -3.41 -7.02 -12.91
N LEU A 413 -3.00 -8.23 -13.27
CA LEU A 413 -3.07 -8.78 -14.62
C LEU A 413 -4.11 -9.89 -14.62
N ALA A 414 -5.24 -9.65 -15.30
CA ALA A 414 -6.35 -10.59 -15.38
C ALA A 414 -6.53 -11.14 -16.79
N GLU A 415 -6.97 -12.40 -16.90
CA GLU A 415 -7.26 -13.03 -18.18
C GLU A 415 -8.54 -12.48 -18.81
N GLY A 416 -8.42 -11.68 -19.87
CA GLY A 416 -9.57 -11.22 -20.67
C GLY A 416 -9.94 -12.19 -21.79
N GLU A 417 -11.16 -12.06 -22.33
CA GLU A 417 -11.67 -12.91 -23.42
C GLU A 417 -10.83 -12.82 -24.71
N THR A 418 -10.21 -11.66 -24.97
CA THR A 418 -9.41 -11.39 -26.18
C THR A 418 -7.96 -11.02 -25.88
N GLN A 419 -7.67 -10.31 -24.79
CA GLN A 419 -6.33 -9.94 -24.32
C GLN A 419 -6.32 -9.78 -22.79
N SER A 420 -5.15 -9.97 -22.18
CA SER A 420 -4.94 -9.72 -20.74
C SER A 420 -5.18 -8.25 -20.40
N ARG A 421 -5.84 -7.99 -19.26
CA ARG A 421 -6.14 -6.63 -18.78
C ARG A 421 -5.22 -6.28 -17.61
N ALA A 422 -4.64 -5.09 -17.65
CA ALA A 422 -3.77 -4.58 -16.60
C ALA A 422 -4.43 -3.41 -15.85
N ARG A 423 -4.45 -3.46 -14.51
CA ARG A 423 -5.04 -2.42 -13.65
C ARG A 423 -4.15 -2.14 -12.44
N GLN A 424 -4.06 -0.89 -12.00
CA GLN A 424 -3.33 -0.57 -10.76
C GLN A 424 -4.24 -0.78 -9.54
N VAL A 425 -3.75 -1.56 -8.59
CA VAL A 425 -4.45 -1.90 -7.35
C VAL A 425 -3.53 -1.75 -6.14
N ALA A 426 -4.10 -1.71 -4.94
CA ALA A 426 -3.37 -1.56 -3.69
C ALA A 426 -3.65 -2.77 -2.78
N PRO A 427 -2.61 -3.45 -2.26
CA PRO A 427 -2.82 -4.50 -1.27
C PRO A 427 -3.38 -3.93 0.04
N MET A 428 -4.17 -4.75 0.70
CA MET A 428 -4.84 -4.43 1.95
C MET A 428 -4.07 -5.02 3.13
N TYR A 429 -4.25 -4.42 4.31
CA TYR A 429 -3.80 -5.07 5.54
C TYR A 429 -4.61 -6.35 5.79
N SER A 430 -3.93 -7.42 6.21
CA SER A 430 -4.58 -8.70 6.50
C SER A 430 -5.68 -8.56 7.56
N ALA A 431 -5.47 -7.71 8.58
CA ALA A 431 -6.47 -7.44 9.61
C ALA A 431 -7.73 -6.79 9.06
N ASP A 432 -7.60 -5.91 8.06
CA ASP A 432 -8.77 -5.31 7.41
C ASP A 432 -9.47 -6.31 6.51
N CYS A 433 -8.72 -7.12 5.76
CA CYS A 433 -9.28 -8.17 4.91
C CYS A 433 -10.01 -9.24 5.74
N GLN A 434 -9.46 -9.60 6.90
CA GLN A 434 -10.05 -10.58 7.80
C GLN A 434 -11.45 -10.17 8.28
N ARG A 435 -11.80 -8.87 8.28
CA ARG A 435 -13.14 -8.39 8.64
C ARG A 435 -14.19 -8.77 7.60
N ASP A 436 -13.77 -8.89 6.34
CA ASP A 436 -14.63 -9.22 5.21
C ASP A 436 -14.75 -10.75 5.03
N TYR A 437 -13.90 -11.53 5.70
CA TYR A 437 -13.85 -12.99 5.57
C TYR A 437 -14.16 -13.72 6.89
N LYS A 438 -15.08 -14.69 6.82
CA LYS A 438 -15.34 -15.59 7.96
C LYS A 438 -14.18 -16.55 8.23
N ARG A 439 -13.44 -16.94 7.19
CA ARG A 439 -12.29 -17.84 7.31
C ARG A 439 -11.05 -17.08 7.75
N LYS A 440 -10.19 -17.72 8.55
CA LYS A 440 -8.92 -17.14 8.99
C LYS A 440 -7.94 -17.03 7.81
N LEU A 441 -7.41 -15.83 7.60
CA LEU A 441 -6.35 -15.55 6.65
C LEU A 441 -5.00 -15.86 7.31
N THR A 442 -4.27 -16.81 6.73
CA THR A 442 -2.89 -17.10 7.13
C THR A 442 -1.89 -16.13 6.50
N ALA A 443 -0.63 -16.20 6.95
CA ALA A 443 0.48 -15.42 6.39
C ALA A 443 0.73 -15.68 4.89
N ASP A 444 0.20 -16.78 4.34
CA ASP A 444 0.32 -17.19 2.94
C ASP A 444 -0.63 -16.43 2.01
N HIS A 445 -1.55 -15.65 2.58
CA HIS A 445 -2.50 -14.86 1.82
C HIS A 445 -2.10 -13.39 1.76
N LEU A 446 -2.46 -12.76 0.66
CA LEU A 446 -2.45 -11.32 0.44
C LEU A 446 -3.83 -10.91 -0.06
N CYS A 447 -4.40 -9.83 0.46
CA CYS A 447 -5.66 -9.31 -0.06
C CYS A 447 -5.46 -8.04 -0.87
N VAL A 448 -6.31 -7.85 -1.85
CA VAL A 448 -6.37 -6.66 -2.70
C VAL A 448 -7.82 -6.24 -2.84
N ASP A 449 -8.07 -4.94 -2.65
CA ASP A 449 -9.37 -4.35 -2.92
C ASP A 449 -9.32 -3.73 -4.31
N GLU A 450 -10.32 -4.01 -5.14
CA GLU A 450 -10.46 -3.32 -6.42
C GLU A 450 -11.35 -2.08 -6.22
N PRO A 451 -10.87 -0.86 -6.52
CA PRO A 451 -11.76 0.28 -6.60
C PRO A 451 -12.77 0.03 -7.72
N THR A 452 -14.05 -0.03 -7.36
CA THR A 452 -15.20 -0.16 -8.27
C THR A 452 -15.22 1.02 -9.23
N ILE A 453 -14.48 0.92 -10.33
CA ILE A 453 -14.77 1.69 -11.52
C ILE A 453 -15.84 0.87 -12.24
N GLU A 454 -17.05 1.41 -12.33
CA GLU A 454 -18.31 0.79 -12.77
C GLU A 454 -18.33 0.27 -14.22
N THR A 455 -17.20 -0.13 -14.81
CA THR A 455 -17.18 -0.61 -16.18
C THR A 455 -16.35 -1.89 -16.32
N THR A 456 -17.07 -2.96 -16.69
CA THR A 456 -16.66 -4.32 -17.12
C THR A 456 -16.56 -5.40 -16.02
N GLY A 457 -17.67 -6.14 -15.83
CA GLY A 457 -17.82 -7.28 -14.95
C GLY A 457 -17.14 -8.56 -15.47
N THR A 458 -15.84 -8.66 -15.29
CA THR A 458 -15.09 -9.92 -15.40
C THR A 458 -14.47 -10.22 -14.05
N CYS A 459 -14.96 -11.25 -13.40
CA CYS A 459 -14.47 -11.70 -12.10
C CYS A 459 -13.05 -12.25 -12.24
N LEU A 460 -12.19 -11.98 -11.24
CA LEU A 460 -10.88 -12.62 -11.19
C LEU A 460 -11.00 -14.14 -11.21
N LYS A 461 -10.06 -14.74 -11.92
CA LYS A 461 -9.91 -16.18 -12.07
C LYS A 461 -8.65 -16.61 -11.36
N ALA A 462 -8.65 -17.87 -10.92
CA ALA A 462 -7.45 -18.50 -10.41
C ALA A 462 -6.29 -18.29 -11.41
N GLY A 463 -5.12 -17.91 -10.89
CA GLY A 463 -3.93 -17.65 -11.71
C GLY A 463 -3.77 -16.23 -12.24
N ASP A 464 -4.77 -15.35 -12.09
CA ASP A 464 -4.61 -13.91 -12.33
C ASP A 464 -3.51 -13.33 -11.40
N GLN A 465 -2.75 -12.34 -11.84
CA GLN A 465 -1.42 -12.07 -11.27
C GLN A 465 -1.33 -10.68 -10.64
N LEU A 466 -0.66 -10.57 -9.50
CA LEU A 466 -0.19 -9.29 -8.97
C LEU A 466 1.29 -9.13 -9.29
N VAL A 467 1.62 -8.07 -10.03
CA VAL A 467 2.99 -7.76 -10.43
C VAL A 467 3.37 -6.36 -9.96
N TRP A 468 4.53 -6.25 -9.33
CA TRP A 468 5.13 -4.97 -9.00
C TRP A 468 6.26 -4.64 -9.96
N TYR A 469 6.33 -3.39 -10.38
CA TYR A 469 7.39 -2.90 -11.25
C TYR A 469 8.36 -2.04 -10.46
N GLY A 470 9.66 -2.37 -10.55
CA GLY A 470 10.73 -1.67 -9.84
C GLY A 470 10.73 -0.15 -10.08
N PRO A 471 11.16 0.67 -9.10
CA PRO A 471 11.17 2.13 -9.21
C PRO A 471 12.21 2.65 -10.20
N GLN A 472 13.20 1.82 -10.57
CA GLN A 472 14.18 2.10 -11.61
C GLN A 472 13.64 1.56 -12.93
N ALA A 473 12.72 2.30 -13.55
CA ALA A 473 12.62 2.22 -14.99
C ALA A 473 13.98 2.66 -15.55
N ASP A 474 14.56 1.89 -16.46
CA ASP A 474 15.76 2.32 -17.16
C ASP A 474 15.51 3.63 -17.93
N GLN A 475 16.54 4.21 -18.55
CA GLN A 475 16.40 5.43 -19.37
C GLN A 475 15.39 5.28 -20.53
N ARG A 476 14.90 4.06 -20.78
CA ARG A 476 13.97 3.68 -21.84
C ARG A 476 12.56 3.36 -21.30
N GLY A 477 12.32 3.51 -20.00
CA GLY A 477 11.00 3.36 -19.38
C GLY A 477 10.64 1.94 -18.92
N MET A 478 11.54 0.95 -19.04
CA MET A 478 11.24 -0.42 -18.62
C MET A 478 11.72 -0.73 -17.20
N ALA A 479 10.79 -1.18 -16.38
CA ALA A 479 11.01 -1.58 -15.01
C ALA A 479 11.01 -3.10 -14.88
N VAL A 480 11.88 -3.63 -14.02
CA VAL A 480 11.94 -5.07 -13.71
C VAL A 480 10.60 -5.52 -13.11
N PRO A 481 9.93 -6.54 -13.69
CA PRO A 481 8.69 -7.08 -13.15
C PRO A 481 8.98 -8.08 -12.03
N TYR A 482 8.32 -7.88 -10.89
CA TYR A 482 8.32 -8.77 -9.74
C TYR A 482 6.93 -9.32 -9.51
N LEU A 483 6.76 -10.61 -9.74
CA LEU A 483 5.54 -11.34 -9.43
C LEU A 483 5.38 -11.44 -7.90
N VAL A 484 4.29 -10.89 -7.39
CA VAL A 484 3.98 -10.78 -5.95
C VAL A 484 3.06 -11.91 -5.49
N GLY A 485 2.09 -12.29 -6.33
CA GLY A 485 1.10 -13.31 -5.99
C GLY A 485 0.15 -13.65 -7.13
N PHE A 486 -0.63 -14.71 -6.93
CA PHE A 486 -1.67 -15.17 -7.85
C PHE A 486 -3.03 -15.18 -7.17
N HIS A 487 -4.07 -14.80 -7.89
CA HIS A 487 -5.44 -14.87 -7.40
C HIS A 487 -5.77 -16.33 -7.11
N SER A 488 -6.35 -16.53 -5.94
CA SER A 488 -6.74 -17.83 -5.44
C SER A 488 -8.25 -17.90 -5.27
N TYR A 489 -8.85 -16.91 -4.58
CA TYR A 489 -10.30 -16.82 -4.38
C TYR A 489 -10.72 -15.38 -4.01
N GLY A 490 -12.03 -15.11 -3.93
CA GLY A 490 -12.57 -13.79 -3.59
C GLY A 490 -12.63 -12.80 -4.77
N GLU A 491 -12.95 -11.54 -4.46
CA GLU A 491 -13.02 -10.34 -5.33
C GLU A 491 -14.41 -9.86 -5.79
N HIS A 492 -15.13 -10.57 -6.67
CA HIS A 492 -16.60 -10.72 -6.69
C HIS A 492 -17.19 -11.22 -7.99
N CYS A 493 -17.90 -12.35 -7.87
CA CYS A 493 -19.11 -12.66 -8.65
C CYS A 493 -20.36 -12.90 -7.73
N GLU A 494 -20.28 -13.13 -6.39
CA GLU A 494 -21.49 -13.41 -5.55
C GLU A 494 -21.59 -12.83 -4.08
N GLU A 495 -20.53 -12.55 -3.34
CA GLU A 495 -20.39 -12.16 -1.89
C GLU A 495 -19.85 -10.73 -1.45
N GLY A 496 -19.61 -9.72 -2.27
CA GLY A 496 -18.99 -8.40 -1.94
C GLY A 496 -17.52 -8.30 -1.42
N ASN A 497 -16.85 -9.40 -1.05
CA ASN A 497 -15.49 -9.48 -0.47
C ASN A 497 -14.26 -9.19 -1.39
N PRO A 498 -13.14 -8.66 -0.85
CA PRO A 498 -11.90 -8.36 -1.61
C PRO A 498 -11.18 -9.57 -2.21
N GLY A 499 -10.38 -9.40 -3.27
CA GLY A 499 -9.64 -10.51 -3.88
C GLY A 499 -8.51 -11.02 -2.99
N VAL A 500 -8.40 -12.35 -2.84
CA VAL A 500 -7.33 -13.00 -2.06
C VAL A 500 -6.38 -13.78 -2.96
N PHE A 501 -5.10 -13.52 -2.75
CA PHE A 501 -3.99 -14.00 -3.55
C PHE A 501 -3.04 -14.83 -2.70
N THR A 502 -2.43 -15.84 -3.31
CA THR A 502 -1.28 -16.55 -2.75
C THR A 502 -0.08 -15.63 -2.70
N ARG A 503 0.49 -15.41 -1.51
CA ARG A 503 1.68 -14.60 -1.29
C ARG A 503 2.95 -15.39 -1.60
N LEU A 504 3.55 -15.14 -2.77
CA LEU A 504 4.68 -15.95 -3.26
C LEU A 504 5.94 -15.84 -2.43
N ALA A 505 6.14 -14.74 -1.70
CA ALA A 505 7.28 -14.57 -0.81
C ALA A 505 7.41 -15.75 0.19
N ASN A 506 6.31 -16.38 0.59
CA ASN A 506 6.31 -17.53 1.51
C ASN A 506 6.70 -18.86 0.86
N TYR A 507 6.74 -18.94 -0.47
CA TYR A 507 7.01 -20.17 -1.22
C TYR A 507 8.36 -20.13 -1.94
N VAL A 508 9.14 -19.06 -1.79
CA VAL A 508 10.42 -18.89 -2.50
C VAL A 508 11.39 -20.04 -2.24
N ASP A 509 11.46 -20.55 -1.01
CA ASP A 509 12.36 -21.66 -0.69
C ASP A 509 11.96 -22.95 -1.39
N TRP A 510 10.66 -23.27 -1.42
CA TRP A 510 10.15 -24.40 -2.21
C TRP A 510 10.40 -24.21 -3.70
N ILE A 511 10.21 -23.00 -4.24
CA ILE A 511 10.45 -22.72 -5.66
C ILE A 511 11.93 -22.93 -6.01
N ARG A 512 12.86 -22.56 -5.13
CA ARG A 512 14.31 -22.73 -5.34
C ARG A 512 14.73 -24.19 -5.52
N GLU A 513 13.99 -25.15 -5.00
CA GLU A 513 14.29 -26.59 -5.16
C GLU A 513 14.14 -27.07 -6.61
N TYR A 514 13.43 -26.31 -7.45
CA TYR A 514 13.08 -26.69 -8.83
C TYR A 514 13.66 -25.75 -9.91
N VAL A 515 14.24 -24.62 -9.51
CA VAL A 515 14.78 -23.59 -10.43
C VAL A 515 16.23 -23.87 -10.80
#